data_AF-A0AAJ1T3N6-F1
#
_entry.id   AF-A0AAJ1T3N6-F1
#
_cell.length_a   1.000
_cell.length_b   1.000
_cell.length_c   1.000
_cell.angle_alpha   90.00
_cell.angle_beta   90.00
_cell.angle_gamma   90.00
#
_symmetry.space_group_name_H-M   'P 1'
#
loop_
_entity.id
_entity.type
_entity.pdbx_description
1 polymer ?
#
loop_
_entity_poly.entity_id
_entity_poly.type
_entity_poly.pdbx_seq_one_letter_code
_entity_poly.pdbx_strand_id
1 'polypeptide(L)'
;MKIMNAAELAEYCRKKGLYKEQIDGWRETCLSANGQEFNQTKMLNQELKAEKKRAKTLEKDLRKKEKALAEAAALLLLRKKAQSIWGTKRAND
;
A
#
# COMPACT_ATOMS: atom_id res chain seq x y z
N MET A 1 7.79 -18.34 47.43
CA MET A 1 6.87 -17.42 46.71
C MET A 1 5.45 -17.75 47.18
N LYS A 2 4.79 -16.87 47.94
CA LYS A 2 3.42 -17.12 48.40
C LYS A 2 2.48 -17.01 47.19
N ILE A 3 1.80 -18.10 46.86
CA ILE A 3 0.68 -18.08 45.90
C ILE A 3 -0.54 -17.59 46.69
N MET A 4 -1.12 -16.47 46.30
CA MET A 4 -2.30 -15.91 46.95
C MET A 4 -3.55 -16.59 46.40
N ASN A 5 -4.47 -16.99 47.28
CA ASN A 5 -5.77 -17.46 46.84
C ASN A 5 -6.65 -16.28 46.35
N ALA A 6 -7.83 -16.57 45.77
CA ALA A 6 -8.69 -15.55 45.18
C ALA A 6 -9.17 -14.49 46.19
N ALA A 7 -9.43 -14.88 47.44
CA ALA A 7 -9.89 -13.98 48.49
C ALA A 7 -8.76 -13.05 48.96
N GLU A 8 -7.56 -13.62 49.17
CA GLU A 8 -6.36 -12.87 49.54
C GLU A 8 -5.98 -11.85 48.44
N LEU A 9 -6.11 -12.22 47.17
CA LEU A 9 -5.86 -11.32 46.04
C LEU A 9 -6.86 -10.16 46.03
N ALA A 10 -8.15 -10.44 46.23
CA ALA A 10 -9.18 -9.40 46.26
C ALA A 10 -9.04 -8.46 47.47
N GLU A 11 -8.63 -8.96 48.63
CA GLU A 11 -8.32 -8.13 49.79
C GLU A 11 -7.08 -7.27 49.54
N TYR A 12 -6.04 -7.84 48.92
CA TYR A 12 -4.83 -7.13 48.56
C TYR A 12 -5.09 -6.00 47.55
N CYS A 13 -5.86 -6.27 46.49
CA CYS A 13 -6.29 -5.24 45.53
C CYS A 13 -7.06 -4.11 46.24
N ARG A 14 -8.03 -4.45 47.11
CA ARG A 14 -8.82 -3.46 47.87
C ARG A 14 -7.97 -2.61 48.81
N LYS A 15 -6.99 -3.20 49.49
CA LYS A 15 -6.00 -2.46 50.31
C LYS A 15 -5.18 -1.45 49.50
N LYS A 16 -5.06 -1.67 48.19
CA LYS A 16 -4.38 -0.77 47.25
C LYS A 16 -5.35 0.16 46.51
N GLY A 17 -6.64 0.17 46.89
CA GLY A 17 -7.66 1.01 46.26
C GLY A 17 -8.09 0.53 44.87
N LEU A 18 -7.82 -0.73 44.53
CA LEU A 18 -8.11 -1.31 43.22
C LEU A 18 -9.05 -2.50 43.34
N TYR A 19 -9.86 -2.73 42.30
CA TYR A 19 -10.63 -3.94 42.13
C TYR A 19 -9.95 -4.85 41.11
N LYS A 20 -10.08 -6.16 41.30
CA LYS A 20 -9.47 -7.15 40.40
C LYS A 20 -9.97 -6.96 38.96
N GLU A 21 -11.25 -6.68 38.84
CA GLU A 21 -11.96 -6.43 37.59
C GLU A 21 -11.37 -5.23 36.83
N GLN A 22 -10.90 -4.20 37.54
CA GLN A 22 -10.22 -3.05 36.92
C GLN A 22 -8.85 -3.44 36.35
N ILE A 23 -8.09 -4.27 37.08
CA ILE A 23 -6.78 -4.76 36.64
C ILE A 23 -6.95 -5.66 35.41
N ASP A 24 -7.93 -6.55 35.44
CA ASP A 24 -8.25 -7.43 34.32
C ASP A 24 -8.69 -6.62 33.08
N GLY A 25 -9.53 -5.59 33.27
CA GLY A 25 -9.93 -4.67 32.21
C GLY A 25 -8.76 -3.87 31.60
N TRP A 26 -7.83 -3.38 32.43
CA TRP A 26 -6.62 -2.72 31.92
C TRP A 26 -5.71 -3.68 31.17
N ARG A 27 -5.57 -4.93 31.63
CA ARG A 27 -4.79 -5.96 30.95
C ARG A 27 -5.36 -6.24 29.56
N GLU A 28 -6.68 -6.42 29.47
CA GLU A 28 -7.37 -6.65 28.20
C GLU A 28 -7.19 -5.45 27.25
N THR A 29 -7.41 -4.24 27.75
CA THR A 29 -7.24 -2.99 26.97
C THR A 29 -5.82 -2.83 26.45
N CYS A 30 -4.80 -3.11 27.27
CA CYS A 30 -3.40 -3.04 26.86
C CYS A 30 -3.03 -4.11 25.81
N LEU A 31 -3.61 -5.30 25.91
CA LEU A 31 -3.40 -6.37 24.92
C LEU A 31 -4.09 -6.06 23.60
N SER A 32 -5.32 -5.53 23.64
CA SER A 32 -6.10 -5.20 22.44
C SER A 32 -5.52 -4.00 21.68
N ALA A 33 -5.12 -2.94 22.38
CA ALA A 33 -4.57 -1.73 21.76
C ALA A 33 -3.28 -2.02 21.00
N ASN A 34 -2.35 -2.77 21.61
CA ASN A 34 -1.06 -3.04 21.00
C ASN A 34 -1.11 -4.15 19.92
N GLY A 35 -2.02 -5.12 20.06
CA GLY A 35 -2.10 -6.26 19.14
C GLY A 35 -2.82 -5.96 17.81
N GLN A 36 -3.90 -5.18 17.85
CA GLN A 36 -4.71 -4.90 16.66
C GLN A 36 -4.07 -3.84 15.75
N GLU A 37 -3.57 -2.75 16.33
CA GLU A 37 -2.97 -1.65 15.57
C GLU A 37 -1.68 -2.06 14.85
N PHE A 38 -0.85 -2.89 15.49
CA PHE A 38 0.40 -3.37 14.89
C PHE A 38 0.14 -4.23 13.63
N ASN A 39 -0.83 -5.13 13.69
CA ASN A 39 -1.18 -6.00 12.57
C ASN A 39 -1.80 -5.21 11.41
N GLN A 40 -2.70 -4.28 11.70
CA GLN A 40 -3.30 -3.41 10.68
C GLN A 40 -2.24 -2.54 10.00
N THR A 41 -1.35 -1.93 10.77
CA THR A 41 -0.25 -1.10 10.24
C THR A 41 0.70 -1.92 9.35
N LYS A 42 1.00 -3.16 9.74
CA LYS A 42 1.85 -4.06 8.95
C LYS A 42 1.18 -4.42 7.62
N MET A 43 -0.11 -4.76 7.63
CA MET A 43 -0.88 -5.07 6.42
C MET A 43 -0.95 -3.86 5.48
N LEU A 44 -1.31 -2.68 6.00
CA LEU A 44 -1.35 -1.43 5.24
C LEU A 44 0.01 -1.10 4.59
N ASN A 45 1.11 -1.29 5.31
CA ASN A 45 2.45 -1.07 4.76
C ASN A 45 2.82 -2.07 3.65
N GLN A 46 2.38 -3.32 3.75
CA GLN A 46 2.58 -4.33 2.70
C GLN A 46 1.78 -3.99 1.44
N GLU A 47 0.51 -3.61 1.61
CA GLU A 47 -0.36 -3.17 0.51
C GLU A 47 0.21 -1.93 -0.16
N LEU A 48 0.62 -0.91 0.61
CA LEU A 48 1.24 0.30 0.08
C LEU A 48 2.50 0.01 -0.72
N LYS A 49 3.34 -0.93 -0.25
CA LYS A 49 4.55 -1.34 -0.97
C LYS A 49 4.22 -2.07 -2.27
N ALA A 50 3.22 -2.95 -2.25
CA ALA A 50 2.76 -3.65 -3.45
C ALA A 50 2.22 -2.66 -4.49
N GLU A 51 1.43 -1.68 -4.03
CA GLU A 51 0.81 -0.70 -4.91
C GLU A 51 1.84 0.27 -5.52
N LYS A 52 2.81 0.74 -4.71
CA LYS A 52 3.95 1.53 -5.23
C LYS A 52 4.75 0.77 -6.29
N LYS A 53 4.93 -0.55 -6.12
CA LYS A 53 5.62 -1.38 -7.12
C LYS A 53 4.81 -1.49 -8.40
N ARG A 54 3.48 -1.68 -8.30
CA ARG A 54 2.58 -1.71 -9.46
C ARG A 54 2.59 -0.38 -10.20
N ALA A 55 2.44 0.74 -9.49
CA ALA A 55 2.49 2.09 -10.06
C ALA A 55 3.78 2.30 -10.86
N LYS A 56 4.95 1.99 -10.28
CA LYS A 56 6.24 2.12 -10.97
C LYS A 56 6.34 1.26 -12.23
N THR A 57 5.81 0.04 -12.21
CA THR A 57 5.78 -0.82 -13.40
C THR A 57 4.88 -0.22 -14.48
N LEU A 58 3.67 0.21 -14.10
CA LEU A 58 2.71 0.81 -15.02
C LEU A 58 3.26 2.09 -15.65
N GLU A 59 3.89 2.97 -14.87
CA GLU A 59 4.52 4.19 -15.37
C GLU A 59 5.65 3.89 -16.38
N LYS A 60 6.45 2.86 -16.13
CA LYS A 60 7.52 2.44 -17.05
C LYS A 60 6.94 1.94 -18.37
N ASP A 61 5.89 1.13 -18.32
CA ASP A 61 5.26 0.59 -19.51
C ASP A 61 4.50 1.67 -20.29
N LEU A 62 3.86 2.61 -19.59
CA LEU A 62 3.24 3.78 -20.18
C LEU A 62 4.29 4.59 -20.97
N ARG A 63 5.43 4.91 -20.35
CA ARG A 63 6.51 5.67 -21.00
C ARG A 63 7.03 5.00 -22.28
N LYS A 64 7.16 3.68 -22.28
CA LYS A 64 7.57 2.92 -23.48
C LYS A 64 6.51 3.02 -24.58
N LYS A 65 5.23 2.88 -24.23
CA LYS A 65 4.12 3.00 -25.18
C LYS A 65 4.03 4.40 -25.75
N GLU A 66 4.18 5.44 -24.93
CA GLU A 66 4.20 6.83 -25.37
C GLU A 66 5.38 7.11 -26.31
N LYS A 67 6.57 6.58 -26.02
CA LYS A 67 7.73 6.71 -26.92
C LYS A 67 7.46 6.06 -28.28
N ALA A 68 6.98 4.81 -28.30
CA ALA A 68 6.64 4.11 -29.54
C ALA A 68 5.53 4.84 -30.32
N LEU A 69 4.54 5.39 -29.61
CA LEU A 69 3.47 6.18 -30.21
C LEU A 69 4.00 7.47 -30.83
N ALA A 70 4.90 8.17 -30.15
CA ALA A 70 5.54 9.38 -30.66
C ALA A 70 6.39 9.10 -31.91
N GLU A 71 7.15 7.99 -31.91
CA GLU A 71 7.91 7.54 -33.08
C GLU A 71 6.99 7.22 -34.26
N ALA A 72 5.89 6.50 -34.03
CA ALA A 72 4.89 6.21 -35.06
C ALA A 72 4.25 7.49 -35.64
N ALA A 73 3.89 8.44 -34.76
CA ALA A 73 3.36 9.74 -35.17
C ALA A 73 4.37 10.53 -36.00
N ALA A 74 5.65 10.53 -35.61
CA ALA A 74 6.72 11.18 -36.37
C ALA A 74 6.90 10.57 -37.76
N LEU A 75 6.89 9.24 -37.87
CA LEU A 75 6.97 8.55 -39.17
C LEU A 75 5.78 8.90 -40.08
N LEU A 76 4.56 8.95 -39.53
CA LEU A 76 3.37 9.35 -40.28
C LEU A 76 3.47 10.79 -40.80
N LEU A 77 3.93 11.71 -39.95
CA LEU A 77 4.14 13.12 -40.33
C LEU A 77 5.21 13.26 -41.41
N LEU A 78 6.34 12.56 -41.28
CA LEU A 78 7.41 12.57 -42.28
C LEU A 78 6.92 12.01 -43.62
N ARG A 79 6.17 10.90 -43.62
CA ARG A 79 5.55 10.34 -44.83
C ARG A 79 4.63 11.35 -45.50
N LYS A 80 3.77 12.05 -44.73
CA LYS A 80 2.87 13.07 -45.26
C LYS A 80 3.64 14.24 -45.87
N LYS A 81 4.69 14.73 -45.20
CA LYS A 81 5.56 15.79 -45.73
C LYS A 81 6.27 15.37 -47.01
N ALA A 82 6.84 14.17 -47.05
CA ALA A 82 7.49 13.64 -48.25
C ALA A 82 6.53 13.53 -49.44
N GLN A 83 5.30 13.03 -49.20
CA GLN A 83 4.24 12.99 -50.23
C GLN A 83 3.86 14.39 -50.72
N SER A 84 3.83 15.39 -49.84
CA SER A 84 3.51 16.77 -50.22
C SER A 84 4.62 17.43 -51.05
N ILE A 85 5.89 17.08 -50.80
CA ILE A 85 7.05 17.68 -51.50
C ILE A 85 7.28 16.99 -52.84
N TRP A 86 7.30 15.66 -52.86
CA TRP A 86 7.68 14.89 -54.05
C TRP A 86 6.49 14.34 -54.85
N GLY A 87 5.26 14.49 -54.34
CA GLY A 87 4.08 13.82 -54.89
C GLY A 87 4.17 12.30 -54.71
N THR A 88 3.02 11.62 -54.68
CA THR A 88 3.01 10.17 -54.83
C THR A 88 3.42 9.83 -56.26
N LYS A 89 4.65 9.35 -56.47
CA LYS A 89 5.01 8.55 -57.65
C LYS A 89 4.28 7.21 -57.58
N ARG A 90 2.98 7.28 -57.81
CA ARG A 90 2.10 6.18 -58.23
C ARG A 90 1.12 6.79 -59.23
N ALA A 91 1.66 7.13 -60.39
CA ALA A 91 0.92 7.12 -61.63
C ALA A 91 1.74 6.24 -62.58
N ASN A 92 1.11 5.13 -62.99
CA ASN A 92 1.42 4.28 -64.14
C ASN A 92 2.73 3.46 -64.10
N ASP A 93 2.61 2.19 -63.68
CA ASP A 93 2.77 0.97 -64.50
C ASP A 93 3.11 -0.25 -63.61
#